data_AF-A0A4Z0PJD5-F1
#
_entry.id   AF-A0A4Z0PJD5-F1
#
_cell.length_a   1.000
_cell.length_b   1.000
_cell.length_c   1.000
_cell.angle_alpha   90.00
_cell.angle_beta   90.00
_cell.angle_gamma   90.00
#
_symmetry.space_group_name_H-M   'P 1'
#
loop_
_entity.id
_entity.type
_entity.pdbx_description
1 polymer ?
#
loop_
_entity_poly.entity_id
_entity_poly.type
_entity_poly.pdbx_seq_one_letter_code
_entity_poly.pdbx_strand_id
1 'polypeptide(L)' 'MKGLILQLIRDEYQPLLQLPPTLSAEAWSDAVTKANPILFYLNDGAPLIQIGEASRQSLLKFLKQEFGPAQ' A
#
# COMPACT_ATOMS: atom_id res chain seq x y z
N MET A 1 3.86 -14.16 5.31
CA MET A 1 4.16 -12.78 5.74
C MET A 1 3.87 -11.74 4.65
N LYS A 2 4.39 -11.86 3.42
CA LYS A 2 4.16 -10.87 2.34
C LYS A 2 2.67 -10.57 2.06
N GLY A 3 1.82 -11.59 2.04
CA GLY A 3 0.36 -11.41 1.81
C GLY A 3 -0.36 -10.58 2.88
N LEU A 4 0.04 -10.69 4.15
CA LEU A 4 -0.56 -9.90 5.25
C LEU A 4 -0.22 -8.42 5.13
N ILE A 5 1.03 -8.10 4.78
CA ILE A 5 1.48 -6.72 4.56
C ILE A 5 0.72 -6.10 3.39
N LEU A 6 0.57 -6.82 2.28
CA LEU A 6 -0.16 -6.35 1.11
C LEU A 6 -1.64 -6.08 1.40
N GLN A 7 -2.28 -6.88 2.27
CA GLN A 7 -3.65 -6.66 2.73
C GLN A 7 -3.75 -5.43 3.63
N LEU A 8 -2.86 -5.28 4.61
CA LEU A 8 -2.78 -4.10 5.47
C LEU A 8 -2.66 -2.79 4.68
N ILE A 9 -1.75 -2.77 3.71
CA ILE A 9 -1.58 -1.62 2.81
C ILE A 9 -2.84 -1.41 1.97
N ARG A 10 -3.51 -2.49 1.52
CA ARG A 10 -4.74 -2.36 0.72
C ARG A 10 -5.85 -1.73 1.55
N ASP A 11 -6.07 -2.19 2.77
CA ASP A 11 -7.12 -1.69 3.65
C ASP A 11 -6.91 -0.21 4.03
N GLU A 12 -5.66 0.19 4.28
CA GLU A 12 -5.32 1.59 4.60
C GLU A 12 -5.51 2.52 3.39
N TYR A 13 -5.24 2.05 2.16
CA TYR A 13 -5.21 2.89 0.96
C TYR A 13 -6.46 2.78 0.09
N GLN A 14 -7.25 1.72 0.21
CA GLN A 14 -8.50 1.53 -0.51
C GLN A 14 -9.45 2.73 -0.38
N PRO A 15 -9.71 3.31 0.82
CA PRO A 15 -10.58 4.48 0.93
C PRO A 15 -9.96 5.75 0.30
N LEU A 16 -8.63 5.84 0.24
CA LEU A 16 -7.91 7.01 -0.30
C LEU A 16 -7.78 7.01 -1.83
N LEU A 17 -7.74 5.81 -2.41
CA LEU A 17 -7.50 5.60 -3.83
C LEU A 17 -8.78 5.30 -4.63
N GLN A 18 -9.89 4.99 -3.94
CA GLN A 18 -11.15 4.56 -4.58
C GLN A 18 -10.90 3.41 -5.59
N LEU A 19 -10.08 2.43 -5.19
CA LEU A 19 -9.61 1.38 -6.09
C LEU A 19 -10.80 0.62 -6.70
N PRO A 20 -10.76 0.30 -8.00
CA PRO A 20 -11.82 -0.46 -8.62
C PRO A 20 -11.91 -1.86 -8.00
N PRO A 21 -13.12 -2.41 -7.81
CA PRO A 21 -13.31 -3.75 -7.25
C PRO A 21 -12.71 -4.85 -8.15
N THR A 22 -12.44 -4.53 -9.42
CA THR A 22 -11.81 -5.42 -10.40
C THR A 22 -10.29 -5.48 -10.29
N LEU A 23 -9.66 -4.67 -9.41
CA LEU A 23 -8.21 -4.69 -9.25
C LEU A 23 -7.73 -6.04 -8.71
N SER A 24 -6.98 -6.76 -9.54
CA SER A 24 -6.43 -8.07 -9.20
C SER A 24 -5.40 -7.97 -8.06
N ALA A 25 -5.29 -9.03 -7.28
CA ALA A 25 -4.31 -9.12 -6.20
C ALA A 25 -2.86 -9.06 -6.73
N GLU A 26 -2.63 -9.57 -7.95
CA GLU A 26 -1.33 -9.50 -8.62
C GLU A 26 -0.96 -8.07 -9.02
N ALA A 27 -1.86 -7.34 -9.68
CA ALA A 27 -1.61 -5.94 -10.06
C ALA A 27 -1.34 -5.07 -8.82
N TRP A 28 -2.09 -5.31 -7.75
CA TRP A 28 -1.84 -4.66 -6.45
C TRP A 28 -0.46 -5.02 -5.88
N SER A 29 -0.13 -6.31 -5.81
CA SER A 29 1.16 -6.80 -5.32
C SER A 29 2.33 -6.20 -6.10
N ASP A 30 2.22 -6.13 -7.42
CA ASP A 30 3.24 -5.58 -8.30
C ASP A 30 3.41 -4.08 -8.08
N ALA A 31 2.31 -3.32 -8.01
CA ALA A 31 2.37 -1.88 -7.78
C ALA A 31 2.99 -1.54 -6.41
N VAL A 32 2.59 -2.24 -5.36
CA VAL A 32 3.20 -2.06 -4.02
C VAL A 32 4.67 -2.47 -4.03
N THR A 33 5.04 -3.54 -4.73
CA THR A 33 6.44 -3.97 -4.86
C THR A 33 7.27 -2.93 -5.62
N LYS A 34 6.75 -2.38 -6.72
CA LYS A 34 7.41 -1.31 -7.51
C LYS A 34 7.58 -0.03 -6.68
N ALA A 35 6.57 0.34 -5.90
CA ALA A 35 6.62 1.49 -5.02
C ALA A 35 7.62 1.31 -3.87
N ASN A 36 7.99 0.06 -3.56
CA ASN A 36 8.99 -0.33 -2.57
C ASN A 36 8.87 0.44 -1.23
N PRO A 37 7.72 0.34 -0.53
CA PRO A 37 7.48 1.13 0.66
C PRO A 37 8.39 0.70 1.83
N ILE A 38 8.83 1.69 2.59
CA ILE A 38 9.59 1.48 3.83
C ILE A 38 8.60 1.17 4.96
N LEU A 39 8.76 -0.02 5.53
CA LEU A 39 7.95 -0.52 6.64
C LEU A 39 8.77 -0.50 7.93
N PHE A 40 8.16 -0.01 8.99
CA PHE A 40 8.67 -0.08 10.35
C PHE A 40 7.91 -1.16 11.11
N TYR A 41 8.67 -2.01 11.79
CA TYR A 41 8.13 -2.94 12.76
C TYR A 41 8.34 -2.35 14.15
N LEU A 42 7.23 -2.00 14.81
CA LEU A 42 7.21 -1.49 16.17
C LEU A 42 6.78 -2.61 17.10
N ASN A 43 7.53 -2.83 18.16
CA ASN A 43 7.22 -3.82 19.19
C ASN A 43 7.14 -3.13 20.55
N ASP A 44 6.04 -2.42 20.78
CA ASP A 44 5.75 -1.71 22.03
C ASP A 44 4.58 -2.41 22.74
N GLY A 45 4.81 -3.66 23.15
CA GLY A 45 3.80 -4.53 23.78
C GLY A 45 2.80 -5.18 22.81
N ALA A 46 2.56 -4.58 21.64
CA ALA A 46 1.84 -5.19 20.53
C ALA A 46 2.64 -5.03 19.21
N PRO A 47 2.84 -6.11 18.43
CA PRO A 47 3.55 -6.01 17.17
C PRO A 47 2.72 -5.22 16.15
N LEU A 48 3.26 -4.08 15.71
CA LEU A 48 2.61 -3.21 14.73
C LEU A 48 3.52 -2.99 13.53
N ILE A 49 2.96 -3.13 12.33
CA ILE A 49 3.62 -2.76 11.09
C ILE A 49 3.06 -1.39 10.69
N GLN A 50 3.94 -0.41 10.52
CA GLN A 50 3.57 0.92 10.02
C GLN A 50 4.38 1.26 8.78
N ILE A 51 3.77 1.94 7.81
CA ILE A 51 4.49 2.54 6.69
C ILE A 51 5.08 3.87 7.15
N GLY A 52 6.36 4.10 6.90
CA GLY A 52 7.02 5.37 7.21
C GLY A 52 6.30 6.55 6.56
N GLU A 53 6.20 7.70 7.22
CA GLU A 53 5.39 8.83 6.73
C GLU A 53 5.81 9.34 5.35
N ALA A 54 7.12 9.52 5.11
CA ALA A 54 7.63 9.86 3.78
C ALA A 54 7.32 8.76 2.75
N SER A 55 7.40 7.50 3.17
CA SER A 55 7.04 6.36 2.32
C SER A 55 5.53 6.30 2.05
N ARG A 56 4.69 6.73 2.98
CA ARG A 56 3.23 6.76 2.80
C ARG A 56 2.84 7.71 1.69
N GLN A 57 3.42 8.90 1.68
CA GLN A 57 3.17 9.92 0.65
C GLN A 57 3.65 9.45 -0.72
N SER A 58 4.87 8.91 -0.80
CA SER A 58 5.42 8.37 -2.04
C SER A 58 4.61 7.18 -2.57
N LEU A 59 4.18 6.27 -1.70
CA LEU A 59 3.31 5.14 -2.04
C LEU A 59 1.95 5.63 -2.55
N LEU A 60 1.31 6.57 -1.85
CA LEU A 60 0.02 7.13 -2.28
C LEU A 60 0.13 7.78 -3.65
N LYS A 61 1.18 8.58 -3.87
CA LYS A 61 1.42 9.25 -5.14
C LYS A 61 1.63 8.24 -6.27
N PHE A 62 2.45 7.23 -6.05
CA PHE A 62 2.70 6.17 -7.03
C PHE A 62 1.41 5.42 -7.37
N LEU A 63 0.64 4.98 -6.37
CA LEU A 63 -0.59 4.23 -6.59
C LEU A 63 -1.67 5.08 -7.27
N LYS A 64 -1.73 6.39 -7.02
CA LYS A 64 -2.58 7.31 -7.78
C LYS A 64 -2.16 7.44 -9.24
N GLN A 65 -0.88 7.34 -9.56
CA GLN A 65 -0.42 7.37 -10.95
C GLN A 65 -0.72 6.04 -11.66
N GLU A 66 -0.55 4.91 -10.97
CA GLU A 66 -0.74 3.58 -11.54
C GLU A 66 -2.23 3.19 -11.66
N PHE A 67 -3.08 3.63 -10.72
CA PHE A 67 -4.49 3.25 -10.62
C PHE A 67 -5.48 4.41 -10.64
N GLY A 68 -5.02 5.66 -10.65
CA GLY A 68 -5.88 6.81 -10.82
C GLY A 68 -6.48 6.84 -12.23
N PRO A 69 -7.53 7.64 -12.45
CA PRO A 69 -8.05 7.86 -13.79
C PRO A 69 -6.91 8.40 -14.65
N ALA A 70 -6.56 7.68 -15.72
CA ALA A 70 -5.71 8.21 -16.77
C ALA A 70 -6.33 9.54 -17.23
N GLN A 71 -5.60 10.63 -17.02
CA GLN A 71 -5.94 11.90 -17.67
C GLN A 71 -5.70 11.77 -19.17
#